data_AF-A0A8U0U5N4-F1
#
_entry.id   AF-A0A8U0U5N4-F1
#
_cell.length_a   1.000
_cell.length_b   1.000
_cell.length_c   1.000
_cell.angle_alpha   90.00
_cell.angle_beta   90.00
_cell.angle_gamma   90.00
#
_symmetry.space_group_name_H-M   'P 1'
#
loop_
_entity.id
_entity.type
_entity.pdbx_description
1 polymer ?
#
loop_
_entity_poly.entity_id
_entity_poly.type
_entity_poly.pdbx_seq_one_letter_code
_entity_poly.pdbx_strand_id
1 'polypeptide(L)'
;MADTWDNVTIPEFNSLLQMDPYLKQYEKDFRRRYGLFEKRLLLLEEAEGGFDQFTRSYRTFGVNRMADNRLVLREWAPAAEALFLTGDFNGWDNFSHPYKKKEFGKWELCLPPKHDKSPAIEHNTKLKVVVHTKKGERLYRISPWAKYATQAEKQVIYDWVHWDPPQPYLHIHPRPKKPQSLRIYESHVGIASPDPKVASYTNFTINVLPRIKDLGYNCIQLMAVMEHAYYASFGYQVTSFFAASRYIIIFY
;
A
#
# COMPACT_ATOMS: atom_id res chain seq x y z
N MET A 1 -4.58 30.60 21.44
CA MET A 1 -5.98 31.05 21.31
C MET A 1 -6.82 29.81 21.09
N ALA A 2 -7.96 29.66 21.77
CA ALA A 2 -8.86 28.53 21.51
C ALA A 2 -9.49 28.75 20.14
N ASP A 3 -9.29 27.81 19.20
CA ASP A 3 -9.96 27.87 17.90
C ASP A 3 -11.48 27.79 18.15
N THR A 4 -12.20 28.86 17.81
CA THR A 4 -13.66 28.91 17.90
C THR A 4 -14.27 28.34 16.62
N TRP A 5 -14.84 27.15 16.72
CA TRP A 5 -15.42 26.41 15.59
C TRP A 5 -16.89 26.77 15.31
N ASP A 6 -17.44 27.71 16.06
CA ASP A 6 -18.87 28.05 16.01
C ASP A 6 -19.30 28.63 14.64
N ASN A 7 -18.36 29.21 13.88
CA ASN A 7 -18.62 29.83 12.57
C ASN A 7 -18.35 28.92 11.37
N VAL A 8 -17.95 27.66 11.59
CA VAL A 8 -17.65 26.71 10.50
C VAL A 8 -18.94 26.29 9.81
N THR A 9 -19.01 26.45 8.48
CA THR A 9 -20.18 26.07 7.69
C THR A 9 -19.99 24.68 7.10
N ILE A 10 -20.89 23.76 7.44
CA ILE A 10 -20.86 22.37 6.95
C ILE A 10 -21.77 22.27 5.71
N PRO A 11 -21.28 21.78 4.56
CA PRO A 11 -22.10 21.57 3.37
C PRO A 11 -23.30 20.66 3.64
N GLU A 12 -24.48 21.04 3.15
CA GLU A 12 -25.73 20.26 3.23
C GLU A 12 -26.16 19.82 4.64
N PHE A 13 -25.66 20.49 5.69
CA PHE A 13 -25.92 20.07 7.07
C PHE A 13 -27.39 20.18 7.47
N ASN A 14 -28.10 21.18 6.96
CA ASN A 14 -29.55 21.30 7.18
C ASN A 14 -30.31 20.10 6.60
N SER A 15 -29.89 19.57 5.46
CA SER A 15 -30.48 18.37 4.86
C SER A 15 -30.25 17.16 5.75
N LEU A 16 -29.03 17.00 6.29
CA LEU A 16 -28.72 15.94 7.26
C LEU A 16 -29.60 16.03 8.52
N LEU A 17 -29.78 17.23 9.07
CA LEU A 17 -30.63 17.46 10.25
C LEU A 17 -32.13 17.26 9.96
N GLN A 18 -32.58 17.50 8.73
CA GLN A 18 -33.95 17.18 8.31
C GLN A 18 -34.16 15.66 8.21
N MET A 19 -33.13 14.93 7.75
CA MET A 19 -33.16 13.45 7.67
C MET A 19 -33.11 12.81 9.06
N ASP A 20 -32.29 13.35 9.96
CA ASP A 20 -32.18 12.89 11.35
C ASP A 20 -32.10 14.07 12.35
N PRO A 21 -33.27 14.54 12.86
CA PRO A 21 -33.34 15.65 13.80
C PRO A 21 -32.62 15.40 15.15
N TYR A 22 -32.39 14.15 15.56
CA TYR A 22 -31.70 13.84 16.82
C TYR A 22 -30.24 14.30 16.83
N LEU A 23 -29.67 14.56 15.65
CA LEU A 23 -28.31 15.06 15.49
C LEU A 23 -28.16 16.55 15.89
N LYS A 24 -29.27 17.30 15.98
CA LYS A 24 -29.24 18.76 16.26
C LYS A 24 -28.51 19.09 17.56
N GLN A 25 -28.70 18.28 18.61
CA GLN A 25 -28.04 18.48 19.90
C GLN A 25 -26.49 18.36 19.83
N TYR A 26 -25.97 17.72 18.79
CA TYR A 26 -24.53 17.51 18.56
C TYR A 26 -23.93 18.47 17.52
N GLU A 27 -24.69 19.47 17.05
CA GLU A 27 -24.26 20.40 16.00
C GLU A 27 -22.89 21.05 16.27
N LYS A 28 -22.62 21.44 17.52
CA LYS A 28 -21.31 22.00 17.91
C LYS A 28 -20.16 21.02 17.65
N ASP A 29 -20.37 19.72 17.89
CA ASP A 29 -19.34 18.72 17.63
C ASP A 29 -19.17 18.45 16.14
N PHE A 30 -20.25 18.45 15.35
CA PHE A 30 -20.14 18.39 13.89
C PHE A 30 -19.33 19.56 13.32
N ARG A 31 -19.60 20.79 13.79
CA ARG A 31 -18.85 21.99 13.36
C ARG A 31 -17.39 21.91 13.74
N ARG A 32 -17.08 21.44 14.96
CA ARG A 32 -15.71 21.16 15.39
C ARG A 32 -15.03 20.13 14.49
N ARG A 33 -15.66 18.98 14.21
CA ARG A 33 -15.09 17.91 13.38
C ARG A 33 -14.82 18.39 11.95
N TYR A 34 -15.77 19.09 11.35
CA TYR A 34 -15.62 19.61 10.00
C TYR A 34 -14.55 20.71 9.94
N GLY A 35 -14.49 21.61 10.92
CA GLY A 35 -13.45 22.63 11.01
C GLY A 35 -12.04 22.03 11.18
N LEU A 36 -11.91 20.96 11.98
CA LEU A 36 -10.66 20.21 12.09
C LEU A 36 -10.27 19.53 10.77
N PHE A 37 -11.25 18.98 10.04
CA PHE A 37 -11.04 18.42 8.71
C PHE A 37 -10.56 19.47 7.72
N GLU A 38 -11.24 20.61 7.61
CA GLU A 38 -10.87 21.70 6.69
C GLU A 38 -9.48 22.26 7.02
N LYS A 39 -9.21 22.52 8.30
CA LYS A 39 -7.89 22.97 8.75
C LYS A 39 -6.80 21.96 8.37
N ARG A 40 -7.05 20.65 8.57
CA ARG A 40 -6.07 19.62 8.23
C ARG A 40 -5.87 19.49 6.73
N LEU A 41 -6.95 19.56 5.95
CA LEU A 41 -6.89 19.51 4.50
C LEU A 41 -6.09 20.70 3.96
N LEU A 42 -6.40 21.92 4.40
CA LEU A 42 -5.69 23.13 3.99
C LEU A 42 -4.20 23.06 4.28
N LEU A 43 -3.82 22.69 5.52
CA LEU A 43 -2.40 22.52 5.88
C LEU A 43 -1.68 21.46 5.03
N LEU A 44 -2.38 20.40 4.64
CA LEU A 44 -1.84 19.35 3.79
C LEU A 44 -1.67 19.85 2.35
N GLU A 45 -2.68 20.53 1.81
CA GLU A 45 -2.65 21.05 0.45
C GLU A 45 -1.57 22.12 0.27
N GLU A 46 -1.40 23.01 1.25
CA GLU A 46 -0.32 24.01 1.28
C GLU A 46 1.06 23.36 1.36
N ALA A 47 1.23 22.32 2.19
CA ALA A 47 2.53 21.68 2.41
C ALA A 47 2.95 20.71 1.28
N GLU A 48 2.00 20.05 0.63
CA GLU A 48 2.27 18.94 -0.30
C GLU A 48 1.84 19.24 -1.75
N GLY A 49 1.35 20.46 -2.02
CA GLY A 49 0.91 20.87 -3.36
C GLY A 49 -0.41 20.22 -3.79
N GLY A 50 -1.28 19.93 -2.82
CA GLY A 50 -2.61 19.36 -3.03
C GLY A 50 -2.79 17.91 -2.54
N PHE A 51 -4.04 17.54 -2.23
CA PHE A 51 -4.38 16.21 -1.70
C PHE A 51 -4.04 15.05 -2.66
N ASP A 52 -4.25 15.26 -3.96
CA ASP A 52 -3.89 14.26 -4.99
C ASP A 52 -2.38 14.00 -5.06
N GLN A 53 -1.54 15.02 -4.87
CA GLN A 53 -0.10 14.83 -4.84
C GLN A 53 0.35 14.05 -3.60
N PHE A 54 -0.18 14.42 -2.43
CA PHE A 54 0.11 13.74 -1.17
C PHE A 54 -0.20 12.23 -1.23
N THR A 55 -1.37 11.88 -1.78
CA THR A 55 -1.82 10.48 -1.90
C THR A 55 -1.02 9.65 -2.93
N ARG A 56 -0.13 10.27 -3.70
CA ARG A 56 0.79 9.58 -4.65
C ARG A 56 2.18 9.31 -4.09
N SER A 57 2.34 9.37 -2.76
CA SER A 57 3.61 9.13 -2.06
C SER A 57 4.30 7.80 -2.44
N TYR A 58 3.55 6.77 -2.82
CA TYR A 58 4.07 5.48 -3.32
C TYR A 58 4.94 5.60 -4.59
N ARG A 59 4.88 6.73 -5.31
CA ARG A 59 5.75 7.02 -6.46
C ARG A 59 7.14 7.49 -6.06
N THR A 60 7.33 7.83 -4.78
CA THR A 60 8.61 8.33 -4.26
C THR A 60 9.16 7.51 -3.10
N PHE A 61 8.29 6.99 -2.22
CA PHE A 61 8.66 6.06 -1.16
C PHE A 61 8.71 4.60 -1.64
N GLY A 62 9.46 3.76 -0.93
CA GLY A 62 9.81 2.42 -1.37
C GLY A 62 10.86 2.45 -2.48
N VAL A 63 10.92 1.42 -3.32
CA VAL A 63 11.83 1.36 -4.49
C VAL A 63 11.09 1.82 -5.74
N ASN A 64 11.64 2.82 -6.42
CA ASN A 64 11.11 3.34 -7.68
C ASN A 64 12.21 3.40 -8.75
N ARG A 65 11.94 2.83 -9.93
CA ARG A 65 12.80 2.94 -11.10
C ARG A 65 12.54 4.27 -11.81
N MET A 66 13.61 5.03 -12.04
CA MET A 66 13.59 6.29 -12.79
C MET A 66 13.70 6.02 -14.30
N ALA A 67 13.47 7.05 -15.12
CA ALA A 67 13.53 6.94 -16.58
C ALA A 67 14.94 6.56 -17.11
N ASP A 68 15.99 6.87 -16.35
CA ASP A 68 17.40 6.53 -16.63
C ASP A 68 17.81 5.17 -16.02
N ASN A 69 16.85 4.33 -15.63
CA ASN A 69 17.04 3.03 -14.94
C ASN A 69 17.71 3.09 -13.57
N ARG A 70 17.95 4.28 -13.04
CA ARG A 70 18.41 4.49 -11.68
C ARG A 70 17.31 4.10 -10.70
N LEU A 71 17.66 3.45 -9.59
CA LEU A 71 16.69 3.13 -8.54
C LEU A 71 16.79 4.17 -7.43
N VAL A 72 15.67 4.81 -7.12
CA VAL A 72 15.56 5.70 -5.95
C VAL A 72 14.74 4.99 -4.90
N LEU A 73 15.34 4.86 -3.72
CA LEU A 73 14.73 4.28 -2.55
C LEU A 73 14.50 5.35 -1.51
N ARG A 74 13.30 5.42 -0.94
CA ARG A 74 13.00 6.36 0.15
C ARG A 74 12.20 5.71 1.24
N GLU A 75 12.62 5.95 2.48
CA GLU A 75 12.00 5.44 3.69
C GLU A 75 11.74 6.56 4.71
N TRP A 76 10.79 6.33 5.60
CA TRP A 76 10.56 7.19 6.76
C TRP A 76 10.88 6.41 8.03
N ALA A 77 11.99 6.80 8.69
CA ALA A 77 12.47 6.14 9.90
C ALA A 77 13.14 7.18 10.80
N PRO A 78 12.38 8.09 11.43
CA PRO A 78 12.92 9.20 12.21
C PRO A 78 13.76 8.75 13.43
N ALA A 79 13.44 7.58 13.98
CA ALA A 79 14.12 7.01 15.14
C ALA A 79 15.40 6.23 14.77
N ALA A 80 15.67 5.99 13.49
CA ALA A 80 16.88 5.31 13.05
C ALA A 80 18.11 6.21 13.22
N GLU A 81 19.22 5.62 13.65
CA GLU A 81 20.53 6.26 13.68
C GLU A 81 21.18 6.19 12.29
N ALA A 82 21.06 5.05 11.62
CA ALA A 82 21.44 4.85 10.22
C ALA A 82 20.53 3.82 9.55
N LEU A 83 20.39 3.94 8.23
CA LEU A 83 19.69 2.97 7.39
C LEU A 83 20.61 2.48 6.27
N PHE A 84 20.50 1.21 5.92
CA PHE A 84 21.18 0.59 4.79
C PHE A 84 20.22 -0.31 4.02
N LEU A 85 20.50 -0.50 2.74
CA LEU A 85 19.84 -1.51 1.91
C LEU A 85 20.71 -2.77 1.85
N THR A 86 20.10 -3.93 1.96
CA THR A 86 20.75 -5.23 1.75
C THR A 86 19.84 -6.16 0.97
N GLY A 87 20.40 -7.15 0.29
CA GLY A 87 19.63 -8.17 -0.44
C GLY A 87 20.50 -9.02 -1.35
N ASP A 88 19.86 -9.76 -2.25
CA ASP A 88 20.57 -10.66 -3.16
C ASP A 88 21.55 -9.90 -4.06
N PHE A 89 21.18 -8.69 -4.50
CA PHE A 89 21.96 -7.84 -5.42
C PHE A 89 23.34 -7.44 -4.89
N ASN A 90 23.55 -7.45 -3.57
CA ASN A 90 24.82 -7.09 -2.93
C ASN A 90 25.37 -8.20 -2.02
N GLY A 91 24.93 -9.44 -2.22
CA GLY A 91 25.39 -10.59 -1.44
C GLY A 91 25.06 -10.48 0.06
N TRP A 92 23.97 -9.80 0.40
CA TRP A 92 23.54 -9.57 1.79
C TRP A 92 24.54 -8.80 2.66
N ASP A 93 25.40 -7.98 2.05
CA ASP A 93 26.20 -7.00 2.79
C ASP A 93 25.27 -5.96 3.45
N ASN A 94 25.45 -5.75 4.76
CA ASN A 94 24.59 -4.92 5.58
C ASN A 94 24.96 -3.42 5.56
N PHE A 95 26.10 -3.06 4.97
CA PHE A 95 26.72 -1.74 5.12
C PHE A 95 27.07 -1.06 3.81
N SER A 96 27.18 -1.82 2.72
CA SER A 96 27.64 -1.32 1.42
C SER A 96 26.73 -0.24 0.80
N HIS A 97 25.45 -0.17 1.16
CA HIS A 97 24.48 0.75 0.56
C HIS A 97 23.77 1.63 1.60
N PRO A 98 24.46 2.61 2.21
CA PRO A 98 23.88 3.50 3.20
C PRO A 98 22.89 4.48 2.58
N TYR A 99 21.75 4.69 3.23
CA TYR A 99 20.84 5.79 2.90
C TYR A 99 21.39 7.11 3.44
N LYS A 100 21.15 8.19 2.70
CA LYS A 100 21.38 9.56 3.17
C LYS A 100 20.17 10.03 3.98
N LYS A 101 20.42 10.49 5.21
CA LYS A 101 19.38 11.14 6.04
C LYS A 101 18.92 12.44 5.38
N LYS A 102 17.60 12.66 5.39
CA LYS A 102 16.92 13.85 4.90
C LYS A 102 16.13 14.47 6.05
N GLU A 103 15.52 15.62 5.78
CA GLU A 103 14.66 16.30 6.76
C GLU A 103 13.46 15.42 7.17
N PHE A 104 12.88 15.73 8.33
CA PHE A 104 11.70 15.06 8.89
C PHE A 104 11.87 13.55 9.11
N GLY A 105 13.12 13.07 9.24
CA GLY A 105 13.43 11.65 9.45
C GLY A 105 13.22 10.77 8.21
N LYS A 106 13.16 11.40 7.03
CA LYS A 106 13.18 10.71 5.74
C LYS A 106 14.61 10.24 5.44
N TRP A 107 14.74 9.19 4.66
CA TRP A 107 16.01 8.60 4.24
C TRP A 107 15.95 8.30 2.75
N GLU A 108 17.03 8.55 2.01
CA GLU A 108 17.07 8.34 0.56
C GLU A 108 18.36 7.67 0.11
N LEU A 109 18.24 6.69 -0.78
CA LEU A 109 19.34 6.02 -1.44
C LEU A 109 19.09 6.04 -2.95
N CYS A 110 20.12 6.35 -3.72
CA CYS A 110 20.05 6.37 -5.18
C CYS A 110 21.10 5.39 -5.73
N LEU A 111 20.65 4.32 -6.39
CA LEU A 111 21.50 3.31 -6.98
C LEU A 111 21.63 3.57 -8.49
N PRO A 112 22.85 3.84 -9.01
CA PRO A 112 23.06 4.00 -10.44
C PRO A 112 22.70 2.73 -11.20
N PRO A 113 22.31 2.82 -12.49
CA PRO A 113 22.18 1.63 -13.32
C PRO A 113 23.51 0.87 -13.43
N LYS A 114 23.44 -0.42 -13.74
CA LYS A 114 24.61 -1.26 -14.04
C LYS A 114 25.31 -0.76 -15.32
N HIS A 115 26.51 -1.28 -15.60
CA HIS A 115 27.28 -0.92 -16.81
C HIS A 115 26.52 -1.19 -18.12
N ASP A 116 25.66 -2.20 -18.15
CA ASP A 116 24.78 -2.53 -19.29
C ASP A 116 23.51 -1.66 -19.37
N LYS A 117 23.42 -0.62 -18.53
CA LYS A 117 22.27 0.30 -18.38
C LYS A 117 21.00 -0.35 -17.79
N SER A 118 21.06 -1.59 -17.32
CA SER A 118 19.95 -2.22 -16.59
C SER A 118 19.88 -1.71 -15.14
N PRO A 119 18.73 -1.87 -14.45
CA PRO A 119 18.60 -1.49 -13.04
C PRO A 119 19.56 -2.26 -12.12
N ALA A 120 20.00 -1.61 -11.03
CA ALA A 120 20.93 -2.19 -10.06
C ALA A 120 20.40 -3.44 -9.33
N ILE A 121 19.08 -3.53 -9.16
CA ILE A 121 18.39 -4.63 -8.48
C ILE A 121 17.51 -5.33 -9.50
N GLU A 122 17.67 -6.63 -9.63
CA GLU A 122 16.89 -7.44 -10.56
C GLU A 122 15.47 -7.68 -10.05
N HIS A 123 14.52 -7.75 -10.97
CA HIS A 123 13.14 -8.14 -10.67
C HIS A 123 13.12 -9.51 -9.95
N ASN A 124 12.21 -9.65 -9.00
CA ASN A 124 11.97 -10.88 -8.24
C ASN A 124 13.16 -11.34 -7.37
N THR A 125 14.04 -10.42 -6.97
CA THR A 125 15.11 -10.66 -5.99
C THR A 125 14.75 -10.10 -4.61
N LYS A 126 15.36 -10.64 -3.56
CA LYS A 126 15.05 -10.30 -2.16
C LYS A 126 15.83 -9.08 -1.68
N LEU A 127 15.17 -8.30 -0.83
CA LEU A 127 15.69 -7.10 -0.20
C LEU A 127 15.32 -7.05 1.28
N LYS A 128 16.09 -6.31 2.08
CA LYS A 128 15.72 -5.83 3.42
C LYS A 128 16.31 -4.44 3.67
N VAL A 129 15.61 -3.65 4.48
CA VAL A 129 16.17 -2.45 5.10
C VAL A 129 16.84 -2.85 6.40
N VAL A 130 18.11 -2.49 6.55
CA VAL A 130 18.87 -2.65 7.78
C VAL A 130 18.74 -1.35 8.57
N VAL A 131 18.18 -1.43 9.77
CA VAL A 131 17.97 -0.29 10.67
C VAL A 131 18.96 -0.39 11.82
N HIS A 132 19.80 0.63 11.96
CA HIS A 132 20.66 0.80 13.12
C HIS A 132 19.95 1.71 14.12
N THR A 133 19.78 1.23 15.35
CA THR A 133 19.15 2.02 16.41
C THR A 133 20.20 2.78 17.22
N LYS A 134 19.76 3.82 17.94
CA LYS A 134 20.62 4.57 18.89
C LYS A 134 21.21 3.70 20.00
N LYS A 135 20.60 2.54 20.29
CA LYS A 135 21.06 1.58 21.29
C LYS A 135 22.14 0.63 20.75
N GLY A 136 22.55 0.77 19.49
CA GLY A 136 23.51 -0.11 18.84
C GLY A 136 22.91 -1.41 18.29
N GLU A 137 21.59 -1.59 18.38
CA GLU A 137 20.91 -2.77 17.81
C GLU A 137 20.81 -2.67 16.28
N ARG A 138 20.89 -3.82 15.63
CA ARG A 138 20.67 -3.98 14.19
C ARG A 138 19.39 -4.74 13.94
N LEU A 139 18.47 -4.13 13.20
CA LEU A 139 17.16 -4.68 12.89
C LEU A 139 17.01 -4.86 11.37
N TYR A 140 16.36 -5.94 10.97
CA TYR A 140 16.02 -6.21 9.58
C TYR A 140 14.54 -6.00 9.37
N ARG A 141 14.17 -5.17 8.38
CA ARG A 141 12.78 -4.80 8.13
C ARG A 141 12.44 -4.89 6.64
N ILE A 142 11.20 -5.26 6.36
CA ILE A 142 10.57 -5.05 5.05
C ILE A 142 10.21 -3.57 4.95
N SER A 143 10.40 -2.97 3.77
CA SER A 143 9.92 -1.61 3.51
C SER A 143 8.40 -1.55 3.76
N PRO A 144 7.90 -0.53 4.49
CA PRO A 144 6.45 -0.28 4.59
C PRO A 144 5.76 -0.11 3.21
N TRP A 145 6.55 0.19 2.18
CA TRP A 145 6.14 0.44 0.79
C TRP A 145 6.42 -0.74 -0.14
N ALA A 146 6.72 -1.92 0.41
CA ALA A 146 6.93 -3.13 -0.38
C ALA A 146 5.70 -3.46 -1.22
N LYS A 147 5.90 -3.61 -2.54
CA LYS A 147 4.86 -4.00 -3.51
C LYS A 147 4.58 -5.50 -3.53
N TYR A 148 5.54 -6.29 -3.05
CA TYR A 148 5.46 -7.74 -3.02
C TYR A 148 6.32 -8.25 -1.85
N ALA A 149 5.76 -9.11 -1.03
CA ALA A 149 6.45 -9.75 0.09
C ALA A 149 6.00 -11.20 0.14
N THR A 150 6.93 -12.15 0.12
CA THR A 150 6.63 -13.58 0.02
C THR A 150 7.26 -14.35 1.16
N GLN A 151 6.75 -15.55 1.39
CA GLN A 151 7.25 -16.50 2.37
C GLN A 151 7.61 -17.79 1.62
N ALA A 152 8.87 -18.21 1.71
CA ALA A 152 9.25 -19.52 1.18
C ALA A 152 8.63 -20.63 2.02
N GLU A 153 8.39 -21.79 1.40
CA GLU A 153 7.85 -22.95 2.11
C GLU A 153 8.73 -23.25 3.35
N LYS A 154 8.07 -23.44 4.50
CA LYS A 154 8.68 -23.73 5.81
C LYS A 154 9.47 -22.59 6.47
N GLN A 155 9.49 -21.39 5.91
CA GLN A 155 10.07 -20.23 6.59
C GLN A 155 9.03 -19.54 7.47
N VAL A 156 9.45 -19.02 8.63
CA VAL A 156 8.57 -18.25 9.54
C VAL A 156 8.46 -16.78 9.12
N ILE A 157 9.49 -16.25 8.45
CA ILE A 157 9.64 -14.82 8.18
C ILE A 157 9.39 -14.56 6.69
N TYR A 158 8.75 -13.42 6.41
CA TYR A 158 8.57 -12.92 5.06
C TYR A 158 9.83 -12.22 4.54
N ASP A 159 10.06 -12.36 3.24
CA ASP A 159 11.05 -11.59 2.50
C ASP A 159 10.35 -10.52 1.68
N TRP A 160 10.93 -9.32 1.67
CA TRP A 160 10.56 -8.30 0.70
C TRP A 160 11.19 -8.66 -0.64
N VAL A 161 10.37 -8.68 -1.68
CA VAL A 161 10.79 -9.00 -3.05
C VAL A 161 10.63 -7.77 -3.93
N HIS A 162 11.68 -7.47 -4.69
CA HIS A 162 11.66 -6.36 -5.63
C HIS A 162 10.73 -6.67 -6.80
N TRP A 163 9.66 -5.89 -6.95
CA TRP A 163 8.65 -6.11 -8.00
C TRP A 163 8.70 -5.02 -9.08
N ASP A 164 9.52 -5.25 -10.10
CA ASP A 164 9.62 -4.44 -11.32
C ASP A 164 9.60 -5.32 -12.59
N PRO A 165 8.46 -5.97 -12.91
CA PRO A 165 8.41 -6.93 -14.01
C PRO A 165 8.74 -6.26 -15.35
N PRO A 166 9.48 -6.95 -16.26
CA PRO A 166 9.83 -6.38 -17.57
C PRO A 166 8.61 -6.14 -18.45
N GLN A 167 7.55 -6.93 -18.26
CA GLN A 167 6.26 -6.81 -18.93
C GLN A 167 5.16 -6.62 -17.87
N PRO A 168 4.81 -5.37 -17.52
CA PRO A 168 3.70 -5.11 -16.62
C PRO A 168 2.36 -5.41 -17.29
N TYR A 169 1.38 -5.89 -16.52
CA TYR A 169 0.02 -6.07 -17.02
C TYR A 169 -0.60 -4.75 -17.48
N LEU A 170 -1.12 -4.72 -18.70
CA LEU A 170 -1.83 -3.58 -19.26
C LEU A 170 -3.34 -3.79 -19.09
N HIS A 171 -4.01 -2.83 -18.46
CA HIS A 171 -5.45 -2.90 -18.24
C HIS A 171 -6.20 -2.68 -19.57
N ILE A 172 -6.84 -3.74 -20.09
CA ILE A 172 -7.47 -3.74 -21.43
C ILE A 172 -8.96 -3.37 -21.46
N HIS A 173 -9.64 -3.35 -20.31
CA HIS A 173 -11.08 -3.05 -20.24
C HIS A 173 -11.33 -1.69 -19.56
N PRO A 174 -12.41 -0.95 -19.87
CA PRO A 174 -12.77 0.23 -19.10
C PRO A 174 -13.39 -0.16 -17.75
N ARG A 175 -13.43 0.78 -16.81
CA ARG A 175 -14.23 0.60 -15.59
C ARG A 175 -15.73 0.56 -15.95
N PRO A 176 -16.53 -0.36 -15.38
CA PRO A 176 -17.97 -0.35 -15.57
C PRO A 176 -18.60 0.97 -15.09
N LYS A 177 -19.77 1.33 -15.66
CA LYS A 177 -20.57 2.45 -15.16
C LYS A 177 -21.03 2.16 -13.73
N LYS A 178 -21.12 3.21 -12.90
CA LYS A 178 -21.67 3.09 -11.54
C LYS A 178 -23.09 2.51 -11.62
N PRO A 179 -23.38 1.35 -10.99
CA PRO A 179 -24.70 0.77 -11.03
C PRO A 179 -25.69 1.58 -10.18
N GLN A 180 -26.97 1.50 -10.52
CA GLN A 180 -28.05 2.14 -9.74
C GLN A 180 -28.18 1.55 -8.33
N SER A 181 -27.92 0.25 -8.18
CA SER A 181 -27.92 -0.46 -6.90
C SER A 181 -26.84 -1.52 -6.89
N LEU A 182 -26.20 -1.71 -5.74
CA LEU A 182 -25.14 -2.70 -5.57
C LEU A 182 -25.73 -4.08 -5.23
N ARG A 183 -25.32 -5.09 -6.00
CA ARG A 183 -25.49 -6.51 -5.68
C ARG A 183 -24.08 -7.07 -5.56
N ILE A 184 -23.63 -7.17 -4.31
CA ILE A 184 -22.24 -7.43 -3.96
C ILE A 184 -22.04 -8.92 -3.70
N TYR A 185 -21.09 -9.53 -4.40
CA TYR A 185 -20.60 -10.87 -4.10
C TYR A 185 -19.31 -10.74 -3.28
N GLU A 186 -19.42 -10.96 -1.97
CA GLU A 186 -18.24 -10.97 -1.08
C GLU A 186 -17.40 -12.22 -1.35
N SER A 187 -16.09 -12.02 -1.51
CA SER A 187 -15.19 -13.04 -2.04
C SER A 187 -13.85 -13.05 -1.30
N HIS A 188 -13.33 -14.25 -1.07
CA HIS A 188 -11.97 -14.48 -0.64
C HIS A 188 -11.27 -15.44 -1.61
N VAL A 189 -10.25 -14.95 -2.32
CA VAL A 189 -9.59 -15.70 -3.42
C VAL A 189 -9.04 -17.03 -2.96
N GLY A 190 -8.35 -17.05 -1.81
CA GLY A 190 -7.64 -18.24 -1.34
C GLY A 190 -8.52 -19.46 -1.01
N ILE A 191 -9.82 -19.29 -0.79
CA ILE A 191 -10.75 -20.39 -0.47
C ILE A 191 -11.73 -20.68 -1.62
N ALA A 192 -11.53 -20.05 -2.78
CA ALA A 192 -12.45 -20.10 -3.90
C ALA A 192 -12.14 -21.27 -4.86
N SER A 193 -11.85 -22.45 -4.30
CA SER A 193 -11.60 -23.69 -5.03
C SER A 193 -12.15 -24.87 -4.20
N PRO A 194 -12.62 -25.95 -4.84
CA PRO A 194 -12.96 -27.19 -4.13
C PRO A 194 -11.72 -27.91 -3.57
N ASP A 195 -10.53 -27.63 -4.09
CA ASP A 195 -9.29 -28.26 -3.64
C ASP A 195 -8.87 -27.77 -2.24
N PRO A 196 -8.34 -28.62 -1.36
CA PRO A 196 -7.85 -28.25 -0.03
C PRO A 196 -6.48 -27.54 -0.11
N LYS A 197 -6.41 -26.44 -0.87
CA LYS A 197 -5.22 -25.61 -1.06
C LYS A 197 -5.61 -24.14 -1.18
N VAL A 198 -4.64 -23.25 -0.99
CA VAL A 198 -4.83 -21.82 -1.25
C VAL A 198 -4.99 -21.61 -2.77
N ALA A 199 -6.16 -21.19 -3.22
CA ALA A 199 -6.44 -20.94 -4.62
C ALA A 199 -5.80 -19.63 -5.14
N SER A 200 -5.54 -19.56 -6.45
CA SER A 200 -4.88 -18.41 -7.09
C SER A 200 -5.86 -17.39 -7.67
N TYR A 201 -5.36 -16.18 -7.96
CA TYR A 201 -6.07 -15.14 -8.71
C TYR A 201 -6.47 -15.63 -10.11
N THR A 202 -5.64 -16.45 -10.75
CA THR A 202 -5.96 -17.06 -12.05
C THR A 202 -7.15 -18.02 -11.93
N ASN A 203 -7.19 -18.87 -10.89
CA ASN A 203 -8.34 -19.73 -10.63
C ASN A 203 -9.62 -18.91 -10.39
N PHE A 204 -9.54 -17.84 -9.58
CA PHE A 204 -10.69 -16.97 -9.32
C PHE A 204 -11.20 -16.31 -10.61
N THR A 205 -10.28 -15.83 -11.44
CA THR A 205 -10.59 -15.19 -12.73
C THR A 205 -11.32 -16.15 -13.68
N ILE A 206 -10.82 -17.38 -13.82
CA ILE A 206 -11.34 -18.35 -14.80
C ILE A 206 -12.60 -19.04 -14.30
N ASN A 207 -12.65 -19.44 -13.03
CA ASN A 207 -13.68 -20.35 -12.52
C ASN A 207 -14.76 -19.66 -11.68
N VAL A 208 -14.46 -18.49 -11.10
CA VAL A 208 -15.36 -17.84 -10.12
C VAL A 208 -16.03 -16.60 -10.71
N LEU A 209 -15.29 -15.74 -11.43
CA LEU A 209 -15.87 -14.55 -12.05
C LEU A 209 -17.05 -14.85 -13.00
N PRO A 210 -17.01 -15.88 -13.87
CA PRO A 210 -18.16 -16.22 -14.71
C PRO A 210 -19.39 -16.57 -13.88
N ARG A 211 -19.23 -17.38 -12.84
CA ARG A 211 -20.31 -17.75 -11.92
C ARG A 211 -20.93 -16.53 -11.23
N ILE A 212 -20.10 -15.59 -10.74
CA ILE A 212 -20.59 -14.36 -10.11
C ILE A 212 -21.45 -13.55 -11.09
N LYS A 213 -20.99 -13.45 -12.34
CA LYS A 213 -21.71 -12.76 -13.41
C LYS A 213 -23.03 -13.46 -13.74
N ASP A 214 -23.04 -14.77 -13.87
CA ASP A 214 -24.23 -15.57 -14.22
C ASP A 214 -25.30 -15.52 -13.12
N LEU A 215 -24.88 -15.39 -11.85
CA LEU A 215 -25.78 -15.14 -10.72
C LEU A 215 -26.36 -13.72 -10.68
N GLY A 216 -25.95 -12.82 -11.58
CA GLY A 216 -26.51 -11.47 -11.73
C GLY A 216 -25.93 -10.42 -10.78
N TYR A 217 -24.84 -10.74 -10.07
CA TYR A 217 -24.10 -9.77 -9.25
C TYR A 217 -23.41 -8.73 -10.13
N ASN A 218 -23.28 -7.50 -9.63
CA ASN A 218 -22.69 -6.38 -10.37
C ASN A 218 -21.51 -5.72 -9.64
N CYS A 219 -21.15 -6.24 -8.48
CA CYS A 219 -20.05 -5.77 -7.66
C CYS A 219 -19.42 -6.97 -6.95
N ILE A 220 -18.10 -6.94 -6.79
CA ILE A 220 -17.33 -7.93 -6.01
C ILE A 220 -16.67 -7.19 -4.87
N GLN A 221 -16.93 -7.63 -3.65
CA GLN A 221 -16.15 -7.20 -2.49
C GLN A 221 -15.01 -8.20 -2.31
N LEU A 222 -13.78 -7.77 -2.61
CA LEU A 222 -12.61 -8.63 -2.59
C LEU A 222 -11.88 -8.49 -1.25
N MET A 223 -11.93 -9.54 -0.44
CA MET A 223 -11.29 -9.59 0.88
C MET A 223 -9.85 -10.09 0.78
N ALA A 224 -9.07 -9.83 1.84
CA ALA A 224 -7.73 -10.39 2.05
C ALA A 224 -6.72 -10.13 0.90
N VAL A 225 -6.86 -9.01 0.19
CA VAL A 225 -5.96 -8.62 -0.91
C VAL A 225 -4.63 -8.06 -0.38
N MET A 226 -4.70 -7.19 0.64
CA MET A 226 -3.52 -6.65 1.30
C MET A 226 -2.77 -7.77 2.03
N GLU A 227 -1.45 -7.77 1.95
CA GLU A 227 -0.63 -8.83 2.51
C GLU A 227 -0.78 -8.93 4.03
N HIS A 228 -0.98 -10.15 4.51
CA HIS A 228 -1.22 -10.48 5.91
C HIS A 228 -0.52 -11.80 6.21
N ALA A 229 0.43 -11.83 7.15
CA ALA A 229 1.24 -13.03 7.43
C ALA A 229 0.46 -14.20 8.07
N TYR A 230 -0.63 -13.92 8.79
CA TYR A 230 -1.47 -14.94 9.40
C TYR A 230 -2.70 -15.22 8.53
N TYR A 231 -2.70 -16.33 7.80
CA TYR A 231 -3.78 -16.66 6.84
C TYR A 231 -5.17 -16.74 7.50
N ALA A 232 -5.26 -17.33 8.70
CA ALA A 232 -6.51 -17.44 9.44
C ALA A 232 -7.01 -16.10 10.03
N SER A 233 -6.26 -14.99 9.85
CA SER A 233 -6.81 -13.64 10.12
C SER A 233 -7.86 -13.20 9.10
N PHE A 234 -8.06 -13.96 8.02
CA PHE A 234 -8.98 -13.61 6.93
C PHE A 234 -8.69 -12.23 6.30
N GLY A 235 -7.42 -11.82 6.35
CA GLY A 235 -6.96 -10.54 5.82
C GLY A 235 -6.95 -9.37 6.82
N TYR A 236 -7.44 -9.56 8.05
CA TYR A 236 -7.56 -8.47 9.02
C TYR A 236 -6.26 -8.13 9.76
N GLN A 237 -5.25 -9.00 9.75
CA GLN A 237 -3.93 -8.73 10.33
C GLN A 237 -2.89 -8.40 9.24
N VAL A 238 -3.05 -7.22 8.64
CA VAL A 238 -2.17 -6.72 7.56
C VAL A 238 -0.75 -6.52 8.07
N THR A 239 0.23 -7.02 7.31
CA THR A 239 1.66 -6.87 7.57
C THR A 239 2.39 -6.01 6.55
N SER A 240 1.92 -5.96 5.30
CA SER A 240 2.50 -5.13 4.25
C SER A 240 1.41 -4.48 3.42
N PHE A 241 1.13 -3.20 3.71
CA PHE A 241 -0.05 -2.48 3.23
C PHE A 241 -0.11 -2.28 1.71
N PHE A 242 1.04 -2.30 1.03
CA PHE A 242 1.16 -2.11 -0.41
C PHE A 242 1.43 -3.41 -1.18
N ALA A 243 1.48 -4.56 -0.49
CA ALA A 243 1.83 -5.84 -1.10
C ALA A 243 0.61 -6.71 -1.39
N ALA A 244 0.66 -7.43 -2.51
CA ALA A 244 -0.29 -8.49 -2.85
C ALA A 244 0.47 -9.73 -3.34
N SER A 245 0.65 -10.78 -2.51
CA SER A 245 1.49 -11.93 -2.89
C SER A 245 0.84 -13.31 -2.97
N ARG A 246 0.03 -13.70 -1.98
CA ARG A 246 -0.31 -15.11 -1.74
C ARG A 246 -1.01 -15.83 -2.88
N TYR A 247 -1.78 -15.11 -3.69
CA TYR A 247 -2.63 -15.71 -4.71
C TYR A 247 -2.05 -15.62 -6.12
N ILE A 248 -0.71 -15.68 -6.25
CA ILE A 248 0.11 -15.51 -7.48
C ILE A 248 -0.68 -15.46 -8.79
N ILE A 249 -0.54 -14.33 -9.50
CA ILE A 249 -0.96 -14.20 -10.89
C ILE A 249 0.18 -14.77 -11.75
N ILE A 250 0.00 -15.98 -12.29
CA ILE A 250 0.85 -16.42 -13.41
C ILE A 250 0.20 -15.81 -14.65
N PHE A 251 0.79 -14.74 -15.17
CA PHE A 251 0.50 -14.27 -16.52
C PHE A 251 1.26 -15.21 -17.48
N TYR A 252 0.52 -15.97 -18.29
CA TYR A 252 1.04 -16.63 -19.49
C TYR A 252 0.93 -15.67 -20.68
#